data_AF-A0A8H7TMZ5-F1
#
_entry.id   AF-A0A8H7TMZ5-F1
#
_cell.length_a   1.000
_cell.length_b   1.000
_cell.length_c   1.000
_cell.angle_alpha   90.00
_cell.angle_beta   90.00
_cell.angle_gamma   90.00
#
_symmetry.space_group_name_H-M   'P 1'
#
loop_
_entity.id
_entity.type
_entity.pdbx_description
1 polymer ?
#
loop_
_entity_poly.entity_id
_entity_poly.type
_entity_poly.pdbx_seq_one_letter_code
_entity_poly.pdbx_strand_id
1 'polypeptide(L)'
;MAFSVRPPTPAPPSLKNMYVALKKDYPAFEVPPNRGGLLTPWADRGVLMLNTCLTVRAHEAFSHSNRGWEAFTEKVIKLINQKRTRGVVFMAWGTPAGKRVQKVDKTRHLVLNSVHPSPLSAMRGFFDCGHFKKANAWLIERYGDDGEIDWALNPDNTTLSKPRKEEQKTPEQKAPEKKAPEKKAPEAKTPEKKVLEKKDEFDETDILSDDEEALAEALNQAEEQVKKQTKSS
;
A
#
# COMPACT_ATOMS: atom_id res chain seq x y z
N MET A 1 1.85 3.24 10.04
CA MET A 1 1.33 2.06 9.31
C MET A 1 1.05 0.95 10.31
N ALA A 2 -0.05 0.22 10.17
CA ALA A 2 -0.28 -0.97 11.00
C ALA A 2 0.85 -1.99 10.83
N PHE A 3 1.25 -2.65 11.92
CA PHE A 3 2.28 -3.70 11.99
C PHE A 3 3.72 -3.32 11.62
N SER A 4 3.94 -2.23 10.86
CA SER A 4 5.27 -1.83 10.40
C SER A 4 6.10 -1.14 11.49
N VAL A 5 7.40 -1.41 11.50
CA VAL A 5 8.42 -0.76 12.33
C VAL A 5 9.57 -0.23 11.47
N ARG A 6 10.16 0.90 11.89
CA ARG A 6 11.31 1.49 11.21
C ARG A 6 12.59 0.75 11.60
N PRO A 7 13.54 0.53 10.67
CA PRO A 7 14.88 0.08 11.02
C PRO A 7 15.53 1.02 12.06
N PRO A 8 16.36 0.52 12.99
CA PRO A 8 16.83 -0.86 13.12
C PRO A 8 15.90 -1.75 13.98
N THR A 9 14.69 -1.29 14.33
CA THR A 9 13.80 -2.04 15.22
C THR A 9 13.38 -3.37 14.58
N PRO A 10 13.60 -4.51 15.24
CA PRO A 10 13.18 -5.82 14.72
C PRO A 10 11.66 -5.93 14.60
N ALA A 11 11.22 -6.76 13.66
CA ALA A 11 9.81 -7.07 13.46
C ALA A 11 9.13 -7.54 14.77
N PRO A 12 7.99 -6.94 15.17
CA PRO A 12 7.22 -7.39 16.33
C PRO A 12 6.72 -8.83 16.16
N PRO A 13 6.34 -9.53 17.26
CA PRO A 13 5.86 -10.91 17.19
C PRO A 13 4.70 -11.13 16.22
N SER A 14 3.73 -10.21 16.18
CA SER A 14 2.60 -10.29 15.24
C SER A 14 3.07 -10.22 13.77
N LEU A 15 4.05 -9.37 13.47
CA LEU A 15 4.58 -9.23 12.12
C LEU A 15 5.38 -10.48 11.70
N LYS A 16 6.15 -11.07 12.62
CA LYS A 16 6.80 -12.36 12.39
C LYS A 16 5.79 -13.45 12.03
N ASN A 17 4.64 -13.48 12.70
CA ASN A 17 3.58 -14.44 12.38
C ASN A 17 2.94 -14.18 11.01
N MET A 18 2.81 -12.91 10.59
CA MET A 18 2.41 -12.57 9.22
C MET A 18 3.40 -13.12 8.20
N TYR A 19 4.71 -13.01 8.45
CA TYR A 19 5.73 -13.59 7.56
C TYR A 19 5.66 -15.11 7.48
N VAL A 20 5.35 -15.81 8.58
CA VAL A 20 5.14 -17.27 8.55
C VAL A 20 3.93 -17.64 7.70
N ALA A 21 2.80 -16.95 7.87
CA ALA A 21 1.61 -17.17 7.04
C ALA A 21 1.89 -16.85 5.57
N LEU A 22 2.60 -15.76 5.28
CA LEU A 22 2.96 -15.37 3.91
C LEU A 22 3.92 -16.37 3.25
N LYS A 23 4.90 -16.92 3.97
CA LYS A 23 5.79 -17.97 3.48
C LYS A 23 5.04 -19.27 3.14
N LYS A 24 3.97 -19.58 3.88
CA LYS A 24 3.09 -20.72 3.54
C LYS A 24 2.31 -20.47 2.26
N ASP A 25 1.81 -19.25 2.07
CA ASP A 25 1.06 -18.87 0.86
C ASP A 25 1.99 -18.79 -0.37
N TYR A 26 3.20 -18.25 -0.17
CA TYR A 26 4.22 -18.02 -1.20
C TYR A 26 5.56 -18.59 -0.73
N PRO A 27 5.90 -19.83 -1.10
CA PRO A 27 7.18 -20.46 -0.72
C PRO A 27 8.42 -19.69 -1.19
N ALA A 28 8.32 -18.89 -2.25
CA ALA A 28 9.39 -18.01 -2.74
C ALA A 28 9.62 -16.77 -1.85
N PHE A 29 8.65 -16.39 -1.01
CA PHE A 29 8.79 -15.21 -0.14
C PHE A 29 9.98 -15.36 0.81
N GLU A 30 10.76 -14.30 0.98
CA GLU A 30 11.87 -14.26 1.93
C GLU A 30 11.65 -13.18 2.98
N VAL A 31 11.95 -13.52 4.23
CA VAL A 31 11.89 -12.55 5.33
C VAL A 31 12.96 -11.49 5.11
N PRO A 32 12.66 -10.20 5.33
CA PRO A 32 13.65 -9.14 5.18
C PRO A 32 14.94 -9.37 5.98
N PRO A 33 16.10 -8.91 5.46
CA PRO A 33 17.35 -8.93 6.20
C PRO A 33 17.21 -8.23 7.56
N ASN A 34 18.06 -8.61 8.51
CA ASN A 34 18.06 -8.03 9.87
C ASN A 34 16.74 -8.15 10.63
N ARG A 35 15.83 -9.05 10.20
CA ARG A 35 14.47 -9.17 10.75
C ARG A 35 13.71 -7.85 10.67
N GLY A 36 13.92 -7.08 9.59
CA GLY A 36 13.26 -5.81 9.36
C GLY A 36 11.74 -5.94 9.36
N GLY A 37 11.06 -4.86 9.73
CA GLY A 37 9.59 -4.79 9.74
C GLY A 37 9.02 -3.60 8.97
N LEU A 38 9.79 -3.07 8.01
CA LEU A 38 9.34 -1.96 7.19
C LEU A 38 8.40 -2.48 6.11
N LEU A 39 7.15 -2.00 6.09
CA LEU A 39 6.10 -2.43 5.17
C LEU A 39 5.71 -1.34 4.16
N THR A 40 6.53 -0.30 4.03
CA THR A 40 6.35 0.75 3.02
C THR A 40 6.12 0.18 1.61
N PRO A 41 6.85 -0.87 1.16
CA PRO A 41 6.61 -1.44 -0.18
C PRO A 41 5.17 -1.93 -0.39
N TRP A 42 4.49 -2.41 0.65
CA TRP A 42 3.08 -2.80 0.52
C TRP A 42 2.18 -1.58 0.36
N ALA A 43 2.44 -0.50 1.12
CA ALA A 43 1.67 0.74 1.00
C ALA A 43 1.80 1.35 -0.39
N ASP A 44 3.01 1.37 -0.96
CA ASP A 44 3.30 1.87 -2.31
C ASP A 44 2.61 1.04 -3.41
N ARG A 45 2.29 -0.22 -3.11
CA ARG A 45 1.54 -1.14 -3.99
C ARG A 45 0.02 -1.09 -3.75
N GLY A 46 -0.47 -0.08 -3.04
CA GLY A 46 -1.91 0.13 -2.80
C GLY A 46 -2.49 -0.61 -1.60
N VAL A 47 -1.65 -1.19 -0.71
CA VAL A 47 -2.12 -1.86 0.51
C VAL A 47 -2.29 -0.85 1.64
N LEU A 48 -3.55 -0.50 1.94
CA LEU A 48 -3.86 0.35 3.09
C LEU A 48 -3.78 -0.43 4.41
N MET A 49 -2.73 -0.18 5.19
CA MET A 49 -2.53 -0.76 6.53
C MET A 49 -3.06 0.16 7.63
N LEU A 50 -4.37 0.03 7.94
CA LEU A 50 -5.06 0.88 8.90
C LEU A 50 -5.16 0.23 10.29
N ASN A 51 -4.59 0.89 11.31
CA ASN A 51 -4.83 0.52 12.70
C ASN A 51 -6.19 1.05 13.18
N THR A 52 -6.82 0.36 14.14
CA THR A 52 -8.07 0.82 14.77
C THR A 52 -7.87 2.05 15.67
N CYS A 53 -6.68 2.20 16.24
CA CYS A 53 -6.24 3.37 17.00
C CYS A 53 -4.93 3.85 16.39
N LEU A 54 -4.84 5.13 16.00
CA LEU A 54 -3.68 5.64 15.26
C LEU A 54 -2.54 6.14 16.17
N THR A 55 -2.82 6.27 17.47
CA THR A 55 -1.83 6.68 18.47
C THR A 55 -1.94 5.81 19.71
N VAL A 56 -0.83 5.67 20.42
CA VAL A 56 -0.72 4.98 21.71
C VAL A 56 0.35 5.71 22.51
N ARG A 57 0.21 5.76 23.84
CA ARG A 57 1.25 6.28 24.72
C ARG A 57 2.36 5.24 24.84
N ALA A 58 3.60 5.71 25.00
CA ALA A 58 4.72 4.81 25.21
C ALA A 58 4.42 3.89 26.40
N HIS A 59 4.62 2.58 26.21
CA HIS A 59 4.44 1.52 27.20
C HIS A 59 3.00 1.30 27.74
N GLU A 60 2.00 2.04 27.26
CA GLU A 60 0.60 1.85 27.68
C GLU A 60 -0.24 1.34 26.51
N ALA A 61 -0.35 0.01 26.38
CA ALA A 61 -1.23 -0.59 25.38
C ALA A 61 -2.68 -0.07 25.54
N PHE A 62 -3.34 0.27 24.42
CA PHE A 62 -4.71 0.78 24.38
C PHE A 62 -4.95 2.13 25.10
N SER A 63 -3.91 2.88 25.46
CA SER A 63 -4.05 4.16 26.18
C SER A 63 -4.98 5.19 25.52
N HIS A 64 -5.09 5.15 24.19
CA HIS A 64 -5.94 6.03 23.40
C HIS A 64 -7.14 5.32 22.77
N SER A 65 -7.48 4.12 23.27
CA SER A 65 -8.73 3.47 22.88
C SER A 65 -9.93 4.26 23.41
N ASN A 66 -11.01 4.27 22.63
CA ASN A 66 -12.25 5.02 22.85
C ASN A 66 -12.06 6.55 22.90
N ARG A 67 -10.96 7.07 22.35
CA ARG A 67 -10.69 8.52 22.28
C ARG A 67 -10.96 9.12 20.90
N GLY A 68 -11.78 8.45 20.08
CA GLY A 68 -12.29 8.95 18.80
C GLY A 68 -11.62 8.38 17.56
N TRP A 69 -10.46 7.73 17.68
CA TRP A 69 -9.80 7.07 16.54
C TRP A 69 -10.63 5.94 15.94
N GLU A 70 -11.44 5.27 16.76
CA GLU A 70 -12.34 4.23 16.29
C GLU A 70 -13.40 4.79 15.35
N ALA A 71 -13.99 5.94 15.67
CA ALA A 71 -14.98 6.60 14.82
C ALA A 71 -14.36 7.06 13.50
N PHE A 72 -13.14 7.61 13.54
CA PHE A 72 -12.40 8.01 12.35
C PHE A 72 -12.14 6.82 11.43
N THR A 73 -11.56 5.74 11.96
CA THR A 73 -11.21 4.55 11.17
C THR A 73 -12.46 3.83 10.64
N GLU A 74 -13.57 3.84 11.39
CA GLU A 74 -14.85 3.34 10.90
C GLU A 74 -15.38 4.19 9.73
N LYS A 75 -15.23 5.52 9.79
CA LYS A 75 -15.62 6.41 8.69
C LYS A 75 -14.78 6.17 7.44
N VAL A 76 -13.47 5.93 7.59
CA VAL A 76 -12.59 5.55 6.46
C VAL A 76 -13.09 4.26 5.79
N ILE A 77 -13.40 3.22 6.57
CA ILE A 77 -13.94 1.95 6.02
C ILE A 77 -15.27 2.21 5.31
N LYS A 78 -16.17 3.01 5.88
CA LYS A 78 -17.45 3.38 5.24
C LYS A 78 -17.24 4.11 3.92
N LEU A 79 -16.32 5.06 3.86
CA LEU A 79 -16.00 5.79 2.63
C LEU A 79 -15.44 4.88 1.54
N ILE A 80 -14.51 3.99 1.89
CA ILE A 80 -13.98 2.99 0.94
C ILE A 80 -15.11 2.10 0.42
N ASN A 81 -15.97 1.60 1.33
CA ASN A 81 -17.11 0.78 0.96
C ASN A 81 -18.09 1.52 0.03
N GLN A 82 -18.26 2.84 0.18
CA GLN A 82 -19.18 3.61 -0.64
C GLN A 82 -18.59 4.05 -1.99
N LYS A 83 -17.34 4.51 -1.99
CA LYS A 83 -16.72 5.18 -3.15
C LYS A 83 -15.97 4.21 -4.08
N ARG A 84 -15.44 3.08 -3.59
CA ARG A 84 -14.69 2.13 -4.44
C ARG A 84 -15.63 1.20 -5.21
N THR A 85 -16.10 1.66 -6.37
CA THR A 85 -17.04 0.96 -7.25
C THR A 85 -16.49 -0.35 -7.82
N ARG A 86 -15.21 -0.36 -8.21
CA ARG A 86 -14.53 -1.56 -8.76
C ARG A 86 -14.29 -2.66 -7.72
N GLY A 87 -14.43 -2.36 -6.44
CA GLY A 87 -14.28 -3.32 -5.34
C GLY A 87 -12.86 -3.36 -4.76
N VAL A 88 -12.72 -3.79 -3.50
CA VAL A 88 -11.43 -3.90 -2.81
C VAL A 88 -11.43 -5.13 -1.92
N VAL A 89 -10.25 -5.58 -1.49
CA VAL A 89 -10.10 -6.66 -0.51
C VAL A 89 -9.94 -6.08 0.89
N PHE A 90 -10.84 -6.45 1.80
CA PHE A 90 -10.73 -6.18 3.22
C PHE A 90 -10.19 -7.41 3.96
N MET A 91 -8.96 -7.32 4.48
CA MET A 91 -8.38 -8.32 5.38
C MET A 91 -8.63 -7.92 6.84
N ALA A 92 -9.58 -8.59 7.50
CA ALA A 92 -9.97 -8.29 8.87
C ALA A 92 -9.50 -9.40 9.83
N TRP A 93 -8.44 -9.10 10.59
CA TRP A 93 -7.83 -10.06 11.52
C TRP A 93 -8.17 -9.73 12.98
N GLY A 94 -8.82 -10.66 13.65
CA GLY A 94 -9.32 -10.52 15.01
C GLY A 94 -10.73 -9.93 15.10
N THR A 95 -11.38 -10.17 16.23
CA THR A 95 -12.76 -9.73 16.50
C THR A 95 -12.99 -8.23 16.29
N PRO A 96 -12.09 -7.32 16.73
CA PRO A 96 -12.30 -5.88 16.52
C PRO A 96 -12.32 -5.47 15.05
N ALA A 97 -11.45 -6.08 14.22
CA ALA A 97 -11.41 -5.82 12.79
C ALA A 97 -12.64 -6.42 12.10
N GLY A 98 -12.99 -7.66 12.44
CA GLY A 98 -14.17 -8.36 11.90
C GLY A 98 -15.46 -7.59 12.13
N LYS A 99 -15.67 -7.02 13.34
CA LYS A 99 -16.85 -6.19 13.64
C LYS A 99 -16.97 -4.96 12.74
N ARG A 100 -15.85 -4.33 12.35
CA ARG A 100 -15.83 -3.12 11.52
C ARG A 100 -16.20 -3.37 10.07
N VAL A 101 -15.87 -4.54 9.54
CA VAL A 101 -16.16 -4.92 8.15
C VAL A 101 -17.52 -5.61 7.97
N GLN A 102 -18.32 -5.76 9.04
CA GLN A 102 -19.64 -6.44 8.96
C GLN A 102 -20.61 -5.77 7.98
N LYS A 103 -20.54 -4.44 7.86
CA LYS A 103 -21.43 -3.63 7.01
C LYS A 103 -20.87 -3.40 5.60
N VAL A 104 -19.73 -4.01 5.26
CA VAL A 104 -19.14 -3.92 3.93
C VAL A 104 -20.00 -4.72 2.95
N ASP A 105 -20.23 -4.16 1.76
CA ASP A 105 -20.94 -4.83 0.69
C ASP A 105 -20.08 -5.95 0.10
N LYS A 106 -20.43 -7.20 0.42
CA LYS A 106 -19.69 -8.40 -0.01
C LYS A 106 -19.94 -8.78 -1.47
N THR A 107 -20.91 -8.16 -2.14
CA THR A 107 -21.11 -8.37 -3.59
C THR A 107 -20.08 -7.58 -4.38
N ARG A 108 -19.73 -6.39 -3.89
CA ARG A 108 -18.73 -5.50 -4.49
C ARG A 108 -17.31 -5.77 -3.99
N HIS A 109 -17.14 -6.04 -2.71
CA HIS A 109 -15.83 -6.18 -2.06
C HIS A 109 -15.60 -7.59 -1.56
N LEU A 110 -14.35 -8.03 -1.53
CA LEU A 110 -13.98 -9.27 -0.85
C LEU A 110 -13.69 -8.99 0.63
N VAL A 111 -14.30 -9.75 1.53
CA VAL A 111 -14.02 -9.65 2.98
C VAL A 111 -13.45 -10.97 3.48
N LEU A 112 -12.18 -10.93 3.91
CA LEU A 112 -11.44 -12.07 4.46
C LEU A 112 -11.29 -11.92 5.98
N ASN A 113 -11.93 -12.80 6.75
CA ASN A 113 -11.91 -12.77 8.21
C ASN A 113 -11.05 -13.91 8.76
N SER A 114 -10.20 -13.61 9.75
CA SER A 114 -9.45 -14.62 10.50
C SER A 114 -9.17 -14.15 11.93
N VAL A 115 -8.58 -15.02 12.75
CA VAL A 115 -8.02 -14.65 14.05
C VAL A 115 -6.84 -13.69 13.89
N HIS A 116 -6.46 -12.98 14.95
CA HIS A 116 -5.40 -11.98 14.88
C HIS A 116 -4.00 -12.64 14.81
N PRO A 117 -3.00 -12.06 14.11
CA PRO A 117 -1.62 -12.57 14.04
C PRO A 117 -0.85 -12.53 15.37
N SER A 118 -1.39 -11.96 16.44
CA SER A 118 -0.75 -11.95 17.76
C SER A 118 -0.47 -13.38 18.23
N PRO A 119 0.65 -13.65 18.94
CA PRO A 119 0.96 -14.97 19.48
C PRO A 119 -0.19 -15.62 20.27
N LEU A 120 -1.01 -14.82 20.95
CA LEU A 120 -2.15 -15.30 21.74
C LEU A 120 -3.25 -15.98 20.91
N SER A 121 -3.34 -15.68 19.62
CA SER A 121 -4.41 -16.15 18.74
C SER A 121 -3.95 -16.77 17.43
N ALA A 122 -2.71 -16.55 17.01
CA ALA A 122 -2.23 -16.99 15.69
C ALA A 122 -2.35 -18.51 15.47
N MET A 123 -2.09 -19.29 16.52
CA MET A 123 -2.21 -20.75 16.48
C MET A 123 -3.66 -21.26 16.30
N ARG A 124 -4.66 -20.39 16.49
CA ARG A 124 -6.09 -20.74 16.33
C ARG A 124 -6.58 -20.65 14.88
N GLY A 125 -5.66 -20.58 13.91
CA GLY A 125 -5.99 -20.61 12.47
C GLY A 125 -5.49 -19.41 11.66
N PHE A 126 -4.65 -18.52 12.19
CA PHE A 126 -4.09 -17.42 11.38
C PHE A 126 -3.12 -17.95 10.32
N PHE A 127 -2.25 -18.89 10.69
CA PHE A 127 -1.20 -19.39 9.79
C PHE A 127 -1.75 -20.11 8.55
N ASP A 128 -2.97 -20.63 8.62
CA ASP A 128 -3.58 -21.44 7.57
C ASP A 128 -4.76 -20.71 6.89
N CYS A 129 -4.91 -19.40 7.14
CA CYS A 129 -6.03 -18.63 6.59
C CYS A 129 -5.94 -18.40 5.08
N GLY A 130 -4.73 -18.45 4.51
CA GLY A 130 -4.49 -18.29 3.07
C GLY A 130 -4.84 -16.91 2.52
N HIS A 131 -4.85 -15.88 3.37
CA HIS A 131 -5.43 -14.59 3.01
C HIS A 131 -4.64 -13.85 1.92
N PHE A 132 -3.32 -13.94 1.91
CA PHE A 132 -2.52 -13.24 0.90
C PHE A 132 -2.78 -13.85 -0.48
N LYS A 133 -2.78 -15.18 -0.57
CA LYS A 133 -3.11 -15.90 -1.80
C LYS A 133 -4.54 -15.65 -2.26
N LYS A 134 -5.52 -15.70 -1.36
CA LYS A 134 -6.94 -15.43 -1.68
C LYS A 134 -7.17 -14.00 -2.16
N ALA A 135 -6.44 -13.03 -1.59
CA ALA A 135 -6.54 -11.65 -2.03
C ALA A 135 -5.99 -11.46 -3.44
N ASN A 136 -4.79 -11.98 -3.75
CA ASN A 136 -4.25 -11.91 -5.10
C ASN A 136 -5.14 -12.63 -6.11
N ALA A 137 -5.65 -13.82 -5.78
CA ALA A 137 -6.56 -14.54 -6.67
C ALA A 137 -7.78 -13.70 -7.07
N TRP A 138 -8.42 -13.04 -6.09
CA TRP A 138 -9.57 -12.16 -6.34
C TRP A 138 -9.19 -10.88 -7.09
N LEU A 139 -8.03 -10.30 -6.78
CA LEU A 139 -7.55 -9.11 -7.48
C LEU A 139 -7.24 -9.42 -8.95
N ILE A 140 -6.59 -10.55 -9.23
CA ILE A 140 -6.31 -11.01 -10.60
C ILE A 140 -7.60 -11.27 -11.37
N GLU A 141 -8.56 -11.97 -10.76
CA GLU A 141 -9.85 -12.23 -11.39
C GLU A 141 -10.58 -10.93 -11.79
N ARG A 142 -10.43 -9.87 -10.99
CA ARG A 142 -11.20 -8.63 -11.16
C ARG A 142 -10.47 -7.53 -11.94
N TYR A 143 -9.15 -7.50 -11.88
CA TYR A 143 -8.31 -6.45 -12.44
C TYR A 143 -7.28 -6.95 -13.47
N GLY A 144 -7.21 -8.28 -13.70
CA GLY A 144 -6.19 -8.90 -14.54
C GLY A 144 -4.85 -9.07 -13.82
N ASP A 145 -3.84 -9.54 -14.56
CA ASP A 145 -2.51 -9.85 -14.02
C ASP A 145 -1.85 -8.65 -13.31
N ASP A 146 -2.12 -7.41 -13.75
CA ASP A 146 -1.55 -6.19 -13.18
C ASP A 146 -2.12 -5.79 -11.80
N GLY A 147 -3.24 -6.40 -11.40
CA GLY A 147 -3.84 -6.23 -10.08
C GLY A 147 -3.18 -7.07 -8.98
N GLU A 148 -2.27 -7.99 -9.34
CA GLU A 148 -1.57 -8.82 -8.37
C GLU A 148 -0.67 -7.97 -7.45
N ILE A 149 -0.79 -8.17 -6.13
CA ILE A 149 0.11 -7.54 -5.17
C ILE A 149 1.36 -8.38 -5.02
N ASP A 150 2.52 -7.80 -5.31
CA ASP A 150 3.78 -8.35 -4.84
C ASP A 150 3.88 -8.16 -3.32
N TRP A 151 3.99 -9.26 -2.58
CA TRP A 151 4.13 -9.27 -1.13
C TRP A 151 5.60 -9.31 -0.68
N ALA A 152 6.55 -9.44 -1.60
CA ALA A 152 7.97 -9.38 -1.27
C ALA A 152 8.35 -8.01 -0.71
N LEU A 153 9.22 -7.98 0.30
CA LEU A 153 9.64 -6.74 0.96
C LEU A 153 11.07 -6.32 0.60
N ASN A 154 11.80 -7.20 -0.11
CA ASN A 154 13.15 -6.96 -0.58
C ASN A 154 13.11 -6.69 -2.09
N PRO A 155 13.98 -5.81 -2.61
CA PRO A 155 14.07 -5.57 -4.05
C PRO A 155 14.55 -6.80 -4.84
N ASP A 156 15.33 -7.68 -4.21
CA ASP A 156 15.93 -8.85 -4.87
C ASP A 156 15.01 -10.09 -4.93
N ASN A 157 13.77 -9.97 -4.45
CA ASN A 157 12.80 -11.07 -4.44
C ASN A 157 11.41 -10.57 -4.88
N THR A 158 10.59 -11.47 -5.42
CA THR A 158 9.21 -11.18 -5.80
C THR A 158 8.30 -12.36 -5.47
N THR A 159 7.04 -12.08 -5.13
CA THR A 159 6.00 -13.11 -4.99
C THR A 159 5.02 -13.12 -6.15
N LEU A 160 5.27 -12.33 -7.21
CA LEU A 160 4.39 -12.28 -8.38
C LEU A 160 4.39 -13.62 -9.13
N SER A 161 3.23 -13.97 -9.67
CA SER A 161 3.07 -15.16 -10.50
C SER A 161 3.71 -15.00 -11.90
N LYS A 162 3.79 -13.75 -12.38
CA LYS A 162 4.43 -13.36 -13.64
C LYS A 162 5.29 -12.12 -13.41
N PRO A 163 6.44 -11.97 -14.09
CA PRO A 163 7.21 -10.73 -14.04
C PRO A 163 6.36 -9.58 -14.61
N ARG A 164 6.23 -8.50 -13.84
CA ARG A 164 5.57 -7.27 -14.32
C ARG A 164 6.35 -6.77 -15.53
N LYS A 165 5.68 -6.37 -16.61
CA LYS A 165 6.36 -5.68 -17.72
C LYS A 165 7.02 -4.43 -17.11
N GLU A 166 8.34 -4.42 -17.07
CA GLU A 166 9.10 -3.32 -16.48
C GLU A 166 8.81 -2.05 -17.29
N GLU A 167 8.15 -1.07 -16.67
CA GLU A 167 8.31 0.31 -17.08
C GLU A 167 9.78 0.67 -16.82
N GLN A 168 10.52 0.89 -17.90
CA GLN A 168 11.92 1.29 -17.85
C GLN A 168 12.05 2.60 -17.07
N LYS A 169 12.40 2.52 -15.78
CA LYS A 169 12.89 3.67 -15.04
C LYS A 169 14.22 4.09 -15.65
N THR A 170 14.20 5.20 -16.39
CA THR A 170 15.38 5.91 -16.85
C THR A 170 16.26 6.23 -15.63
N PRO A 171 17.56 5.92 -15.64
CA PRO A 171 18.45 6.34 -14.56
C PRO A 171 18.52 7.87 -14.52
N GLU A 172 18.09 8.41 -13.40
CA GLU A 172 18.20 9.82 -13.01
C GLU A 172 19.64 10.30 -13.21
N GLN A 173 19.82 11.25 -14.13
CA GLN A 173 21.10 11.87 -14.43
C GLN A 173 21.58 12.66 -13.21
N LYS A 174 22.66 12.19 -12.57
CA LYS A 174 23.45 13.00 -11.65
C LYS A 174 23.91 14.28 -12.36
N ALA A 175 23.50 15.42 -11.83
CA ALA A 175 23.96 16.74 -12.21
C ALA A 175 25.50 16.82 -12.14
N PRO A 176 26.19 17.35 -13.17
CA PRO A 176 27.63 17.57 -13.09
C PRO A 176 27.95 18.90 -12.40
N GLU A 177 28.81 18.81 -11.39
CA GLU A 177 29.40 19.90 -10.63
C GLU A 177 30.30 20.78 -11.53
N LYS A 178 30.25 22.11 -11.36
CA LYS A 178 31.01 23.08 -12.16
C LYS A 178 32.48 23.21 -11.71
N LYS A 179 33.34 23.42 -12.73
CA LYS A 179 34.81 23.43 -12.83
C LYS A 179 35.59 24.51 -12.07
N ALA A 180 36.89 24.26 -11.90
CA ALA A 180 37.99 25.21 -12.16
C ALA A 180 39.16 24.51 -12.92
N PRO A 181 40.02 25.23 -13.69
CA PRO A 181 40.55 24.72 -14.98
C PRO A 181 42.08 24.53 -15.04
N GLU A 182 42.56 23.68 -15.97
CA GLU A 182 43.89 23.87 -16.60
C GLU A 182 43.99 23.26 -18.02
N LYS A 183 44.95 23.78 -18.79
CA LYS A 183 45.00 23.94 -20.26
C LYS A 183 45.62 22.76 -21.04
N LYS A 184 45.11 22.46 -22.25
CA LYS A 184 45.76 22.57 -23.59
C LYS A 184 45.01 21.74 -24.66
N ALA A 185 45.02 22.26 -25.89
CA ALA A 185 44.23 21.88 -27.09
C ALA A 185 45.05 21.01 -28.09
N PRO A 186 44.64 20.77 -29.37
CA PRO A 186 43.32 20.75 -30.04
C PRO A 186 43.10 19.50 -30.98
N GLU A 187 42.04 19.56 -31.82
CA GLU A 187 41.77 18.81 -33.08
C GLU A 187 40.97 17.48 -32.98
N ALA A 188 39.97 17.14 -33.81
CA ALA A 188 39.19 17.84 -34.84
C ALA A 188 37.95 16.98 -35.26
N LYS A 189 36.99 17.64 -35.94
CA LYS A 189 35.94 17.15 -36.90
C LYS A 189 34.63 16.53 -36.38
N THR A 190 33.54 17.28 -36.61
CA THR A 190 32.15 16.82 -36.88
C THR A 190 31.99 16.57 -38.40
N PRO A 191 30.93 15.89 -38.93
CA PRO A 191 29.56 16.45 -38.96
C PRO A 191 28.35 15.46 -38.85
N GLU A 192 27.19 16.01 -38.47
CA GLU A 192 25.79 15.83 -38.96
C GLU A 192 25.28 14.45 -39.49
N LYS A 193 24.01 14.00 -39.46
CA LYS A 193 22.64 14.50 -39.23
C LYS A 193 21.71 13.26 -39.32
N LYS A 194 20.60 13.19 -38.58
CA LYS A 194 19.23 13.01 -39.15
C LYS A 194 18.15 12.96 -38.08
N VAL A 195 17.25 13.93 -38.20
CA VAL A 195 15.91 14.01 -37.63
C VAL A 195 15.04 12.90 -38.20
N LEU A 196 14.21 12.28 -37.35
CA LEU A 196 12.98 11.60 -37.76
C LEU A 196 11.98 11.74 -36.61
N GLU A 197 11.03 12.66 -36.82
CA GLU A 197 9.81 12.82 -36.05
C GLU A 197 8.94 11.57 -36.19
N LYS A 198 8.39 11.09 -35.07
CA LYS A 198 7.09 10.43 -35.03
C LYS A 198 6.39 10.82 -33.74
N LYS A 199 5.29 11.57 -33.91
CA LYS A 199 4.25 11.78 -32.92
C LYS A 199 3.53 10.45 -32.74
N ASP A 200 3.54 9.92 -31.54
CA ASP A 200 2.47 9.02 -31.08
C ASP A 200 1.87 9.70 -29.85
N GLU A 201 0.69 10.25 -30.10
CA GLU A 201 -0.24 10.84 -29.16
C GLU A 201 -0.81 9.69 -28.32
N PHE A 202 -0.41 9.60 -27.04
CA PHE A 202 -0.98 8.65 -26.09
C PHE A 202 -1.66 9.44 -24.98
N ASP A 203 -2.97 9.30 -24.92
CA ASP A 203 -3.88 10.01 -24.03
C ASP A 203 -3.72 9.49 -22.59
N GLU A 204 -3.13 10.31 -21.73
CA GLU A 204 -2.74 9.99 -20.35
C GLU A 204 -3.81 10.41 -19.33
N THR A 205 -5.01 10.83 -19.76
CA THR A 205 -6.00 11.45 -18.86
C THR A 205 -7.03 10.50 -18.21
N ASP A 206 -7.06 9.20 -18.55
CA ASP A 206 -8.19 8.33 -18.15
C ASP A 206 -7.93 7.38 -16.96
N ILE A 207 -6.74 7.38 -16.34
CA ILE A 207 -6.44 6.47 -15.21
C ILE A 207 -6.46 7.18 -13.85
N LEU A 208 -6.40 8.51 -13.82
CA LEU A 208 -6.22 9.31 -12.60
C LEU A 208 -7.38 10.29 -12.29
N SER A 209 -8.32 10.48 -13.22
CA SER A 209 -9.38 11.49 -13.10
C SER A 209 -10.42 11.16 -12.02
N ASP A 210 -10.86 9.90 -11.92
CA ASP A 210 -11.87 9.45 -10.96
C ASP A 210 -11.41 9.57 -9.49
N ASP A 211 -10.11 9.38 -9.22
CA ASP A 211 -9.54 9.46 -7.87
C ASP A 211 -9.34 10.91 -7.40
N GLU A 212 -9.06 11.84 -8.33
CA GLU A 212 -8.89 13.27 -8.03
C GLU A 212 -10.25 13.95 -7.79
N GLU A 213 -11.26 13.64 -8.61
CA GLU A 213 -12.61 14.18 -8.44
C GLU A 213 -13.25 13.69 -7.13
N ALA A 214 -13.07 12.41 -6.78
CA ALA A 214 -13.55 11.86 -5.52
C ALA A 214 -12.85 12.47 -4.29
N LEU A 215 -11.57 12.81 -4.40
CA LEU A 215 -10.82 13.48 -3.33
C LEU A 215 -11.28 14.93 -3.15
N ALA A 216 -11.48 15.66 -4.25
CA ALA A 216 -11.98 17.03 -4.24
C ALA A 216 -13.40 17.11 -3.65
N GLU A 217 -14.29 16.19 -4.02
CA GLU A 217 -15.64 16.11 -3.46
C GLU A 217 -15.60 15.82 -1.95
N ALA A 218 -14.73 14.91 -1.50
CA ALA A 218 -14.58 14.57 -0.08
C ALA A 218 -14.03 15.74 0.75
N LEU A 219 -13.08 16.51 0.20
CA LEU A 219 -12.55 17.72 0.85
C LEU A 219 -13.62 18.80 0.95
N ASN A 220 -14.38 19.06 -0.12
CA ASN A 220 -15.47 20.04 -0.11
C ASN A 220 -16.56 19.68 0.90
N GLN A 221 -16.95 18.40 0.98
CA GLN A 221 -17.94 17.95 1.97
C GLN A 221 -17.42 18.09 3.41
N ALA A 222 -16.13 17.82 3.65
CA ALA A 222 -15.53 18.01 4.95
C ALA A 222 -15.49 19.50 5.34
N GLU A 223 -15.11 20.39 4.41
CA GLU A 223 -15.10 21.83 4.64
C GLU A 223 -16.50 22.39 4.90
N GLU A 224 -17.53 21.92 4.19
CA GLU A 224 -18.91 22.33 4.45
C GLU A 224 -19.40 21.90 5.82
N GLN A 225 -19.02 20.70 6.29
CA GLN A 225 -19.39 20.25 7.63
C GLN A 225 -18.70 21.07 8.72
N VAL A 226 -17.44 21.45 8.52
CA VAL A 226 -16.73 22.36 9.43
C VAL A 226 -17.34 23.77 9.43
N LYS A 227 -17.72 24.29 8.25
CA LYS A 227 -18.43 25.59 8.13
C LYS A 227 -19.82 25.58 8.78
N LYS A 228 -20.54 24.46 8.72
CA LYS A 228 -21.85 24.30 9.39
C LYS A 228 -21.71 24.21 10.91
N GLN A 229 -20.65 23.59 11.43
CA GLN A 229 -20.37 23.52 12.87
C GLN A 229 -19.91 24.86 13.46
N THR A 230 -19.14 25.65 12.70
CA THR A 230 -18.63 26.97 13.16
C THR A 230 -19.67 28.09 13.10
N LYS A 231 -20.73 27.96 12.30
CA LYS A 231 -21.86 28.92 12.26
C LYS A 231 -22.97 28.63 13.28
N SER A 232 -22.87 27.54 14.03
CA SER A 232 -23.86 27.12 15.05
C SER A 232 -23.36 27.30 16.49
N SER A 233 -22.25 28.03 16.70
CA SER A 233 -21.71 28.43 18.01
C SER A 233 -21.81 29.92 18.21
#